data_AF-A0A2T3Q8E9-F1
#
_entry.id   AF-A0A2T3Q8E9-F1
#
_cell.length_a   1.000
_cell.length_b   1.000
_cell.length_c   1.000
_cell.angle_alpha   90.00
_cell.angle_beta   90.00
_cell.angle_gamma   90.00
#
_symmetry.space_group_name_H-M   'P 1'
#
loop_
_entity.id
_entity.type
_entity.pdbx_description
1 polymer ?
#
loop_
_entity_poly.entity_id
_entity_poly.type
_entity_poly.pdbx_seq_one_letter_code
_entity_poly.pdbx_strand_id
1 'polypeptide(L)'
;MLRNITIALGVGFIGSIANVFAIYLINPLQGLPLPDHTFIYKQVFWGGLWALLYCLPFLKQRWFIKGAIVGFTASLCTFFFFQTIPVTPINIIKAFMVNIVIWGGCSSFFFYKATLS
;
A
#
# COMPACT_ATOMS: atom_id res chain seq x y z
N MET A 1 -21.65 -0.85 -8.12
CA MET A 1 -20.99 -0.65 -6.80
C MET A 1 -20.16 -1.87 -6.40
N LEU A 2 -20.75 -3.08 -6.35
CA LEU A 2 -20.03 -4.33 -6.02
C LEU A 2 -18.81 -4.60 -6.93
N ARG A 3 -18.91 -4.31 -8.23
CA ARG A 3 -17.79 -4.41 -9.18
C ARG A 3 -16.58 -3.55 -8.78
N ASN A 4 -16.81 -2.31 -8.36
CA ASN A 4 -15.71 -1.41 -8.01
C ASN A 4 -15.05 -1.83 -6.68
N ILE A 5 -15.84 -2.36 -5.74
CA ILE A 5 -15.35 -2.90 -4.47
C ILE A 5 -14.46 -4.12 -4.70
N THR A 6 -14.89 -5.05 -5.55
CA THR A 6 -14.11 -6.26 -5.89
C THR A 6 -12.83 -5.91 -6.64
N ILE A 7 -12.90 -4.98 -7.60
CA ILE A 7 -11.70 -4.46 -8.29
C ILE A 7 -10.76 -3.79 -7.28
N ALA A 8 -11.27 -2.92 -6.40
CA ALA A 8 -10.47 -2.24 -5.38
C ALA A 8 -9.73 -3.22 -4.46
N LEU A 9 -10.41 -4.26 -3.96
CA LEU A 9 -9.77 -5.30 -3.16
C LEU A 9 -8.67 -6.02 -3.96
N GLY A 10 -8.97 -6.45 -5.18
CA GLY A 10 -8.03 -7.17 -6.03
C GLY A 10 -6.75 -6.37 -6.30
N VAL A 11 -6.89 -5.11 -6.71
CA VAL A 11 -5.73 -4.24 -7.01
C VAL A 11 -4.99 -3.83 -5.73
N GLY A 12 -5.68 -3.73 -4.59
CA GLY A 12 -5.08 -3.55 -3.28
C GLY A 12 -4.17 -4.72 -2.90
N PHE A 13 -4.65 -5.96 -3.06
CA PHE A 13 -3.84 -7.16 -2.82
C PHE A 13 -2.63 -7.25 -3.75
N ILE A 14 -2.81 -6.96 -5.05
CA ILE A 14 -1.71 -6.92 -6.03
C ILE A 14 -0.67 -5.87 -5.62
N GLY A 15 -1.11 -4.66 -5.26
CA GLY A 15 -0.24 -3.62 -4.74
C GLY A 15 0.53 -4.06 -3.49
N SER A 16 -0.12 -4.83 -2.60
CA SER A 16 0.51 -5.32 -1.37
C SER A 16 1.56 -6.39 -1.64
N ILE A 17 1.32 -7.26 -2.61
CA ILE A 17 2.32 -8.26 -3.03
C ILE A 17 3.55 -7.54 -3.61
N ALA A 18 3.36 -6.54 -4.46
CA ALA A 18 4.46 -5.72 -4.98
C ALA A 18 5.24 -5.01 -3.87
N ASN A 19 4.52 -4.50 -2.86
CA ASN A 19 5.09 -3.89 -1.67
C ASN A 19 5.93 -4.88 -0.84
N VAL A 20 5.39 -6.07 -0.53
CA VAL A 20 6.13 -7.14 0.17
C VAL A 20 7.38 -7.54 -0.61
N PHE A 21 7.28 -7.67 -1.94
CA PHE A 21 8.42 -8.00 -2.79
C PHE A 21 9.50 -6.92 -2.73
N ALA A 22 9.13 -5.65 -2.72
CA ALA A 22 10.08 -4.56 -2.55
C ALA A 22 10.77 -4.60 -1.18
N ILE A 23 10.03 -4.86 -0.10
CA ILE A 23 10.61 -5.03 1.25
C ILE A 23 11.57 -6.21 1.28
N TYR A 24 11.20 -7.33 0.65
CA TYR A 24 12.04 -8.51 0.55
C TYR A 24 13.37 -8.23 -0.16
N LEU A 25 13.38 -7.37 -1.18
CA LEU A 25 14.60 -6.95 -1.88
C LEU A 25 15.42 -5.91 -1.11
N ILE A 26 14.78 -5.02 -0.35
CA ILE A 26 15.43 -3.92 0.37
C ILE A 26 16.03 -4.37 1.71
N ASN A 27 15.36 -5.26 2.44
CA ASN A 27 15.79 -5.69 3.78
C ASN A 27 17.20 -6.32 3.81
N PRO A 28 17.55 -7.26 2.90
CA PRO A 28 18.88 -7.86 2.89
C PRO A 28 20.01 -6.86 2.64
N LEU A 29 19.76 -5.85 1.79
CA LEU A 29 20.72 -4.77 1.50
C LEU A 29 21.04 -3.91 2.73
N GLN A 30 20.28 -4.06 3.82
CA GLN A 30 20.36 -3.25 5.03
C GLN A 30 20.67 -4.10 6.28
N GLY A 31 20.92 -5.41 6.11
CA GLY A 31 21.11 -6.32 7.23
C GLY A 31 19.86 -6.53 8.09
N LEU A 32 18.67 -6.21 7.57
CA LEU A 32 17.40 -6.45 8.24
C LEU A 32 16.89 -7.87 7.99
N PRO A 33 16.16 -8.47 8.95
CA PRO A 33 15.56 -9.78 8.74
C PRO A 33 14.57 -9.75 7.59
N LEU A 34 14.45 -10.90 6.92
CA LEU A 34 13.44 -11.10 5.88
C LEU A 34 12.04 -10.99 6.50
N PRO A 35 11.05 -10.48 5.74
CA PRO A 35 9.68 -10.39 6.22
C PRO A 35 9.12 -11.78 6.53
N ASP A 36 8.67 -11.96 7.78
CA ASP A 36 8.07 -13.22 8.23
C ASP A 36 6.64 -13.41 7.69
N HIS A 37 6.13 -14.65 7.68
CA HIS A 37 4.79 -15.01 7.20
C HIS A 37 3.68 -14.16 7.85
N THR A 38 3.80 -13.85 9.15
CA THR A 38 2.85 -13.00 9.87
C THR A 38 2.88 -11.55 9.35
N PHE A 39 4.06 -11.04 9.02
CA PHE A 39 4.21 -9.70 8.44
C PHE A 39 3.60 -9.66 7.03
N ILE A 40 3.90 -10.66 6.20
CA ILE A 40 3.37 -10.78 4.84
C ILE A 40 1.84 -10.81 4.86
N TYR A 41 1.24 -11.64 5.73
CA TYR A 41 -0.21 -11.73 5.86
C TYR A 41 -0.82 -10.37 6.23
N LYS A 42 -0.28 -9.70 7.26
CA LYS A 42 -0.79 -8.39 7.68
C LYS A 42 -0.67 -7.36 6.55
N GLN A 43 0.47 -7.31 5.87
CA GLN A 43 0.71 -6.36 4.79
C GLN A 43 -0.26 -6.58 3.62
N VAL A 44 -0.47 -7.84 3.21
CA VAL A 44 -1.40 -8.20 2.14
C VAL A 44 -2.84 -7.89 2.51
N PHE A 45 -3.29 -8.38 3.68
CA PHE A 45 -4.66 -8.18 4.15
C PHE A 45 -5.02 -6.70 4.29
N TRP A 46 -4.17 -5.93 4.99
CA TRP A 46 -4.42 -4.51 5.20
C TRP A 46 -4.33 -3.70 3.92
N GLY A 47 -3.37 -3.98 3.03
CA GLY A 47 -3.33 -3.26 1.76
C GLY A 47 -4.50 -3.60 0.82
N GLY A 48 -5.12 -4.78 0.92
CA GLY A 48 -6.42 -5.01 0.28
C GLY A 48 -7.52 -4.08 0.83
N LEU A 49 -7.63 -4.00 2.15
CA LEU A 49 -8.61 -3.15 2.83
C LEU A 49 -8.40 -1.65 2.54
N TRP A 50 -7.16 -1.17 2.53
CA TRP A 50 -6.85 0.24 2.24
C TRP A 50 -7.28 0.65 0.84
N ALA A 51 -7.21 -0.25 -0.13
CA ALA A 51 -7.65 0.03 -1.50
C ALA A 51 -9.16 0.26 -1.62
N LEU A 52 -9.98 -0.16 -0.64
CA LEU A 52 -11.41 0.17 -0.61
C LEU A 52 -11.67 1.68 -0.58
N LEU A 53 -10.73 2.47 -0.02
CA LEU A 53 -10.82 3.93 -0.06
C LEU A 53 -10.85 4.46 -1.50
N TYR A 54 -10.36 3.70 -2.49
CA TYR A 54 -10.51 4.07 -3.89
C TYR A 54 -11.97 4.12 -4.37
N CYS A 55 -12.90 3.47 -3.68
CA CYS A 55 -14.32 3.56 -4.00
C CYS A 55 -14.98 4.85 -3.50
N LEU A 56 -14.33 5.64 -2.65
CA LEU A 56 -14.92 6.84 -2.09
C LEU A 56 -15.15 7.93 -3.16
N PRO A 57 -16.33 8.58 -3.17
CA PRO A 57 -16.70 9.56 -4.19
C PRO A 57 -15.88 10.85 -4.12
N PHE A 58 -15.22 11.12 -2.98
CA PHE A 58 -14.35 12.28 -2.78
C PHE A 58 -12.99 12.13 -3.48
N LEU A 59 -12.60 10.91 -3.85
CA LEU A 59 -11.33 10.60 -4.53
C LEU A 59 -11.53 10.43 -6.04
N LYS A 60 -12.17 11.42 -6.68
CA LYS A 60 -12.31 11.54 -8.16
C LYS A 60 -11.06 12.10 -8.85
N GLN A 61 -10.00 12.37 -8.12
CA GLN A 61 -8.76 12.94 -8.63
C GLN A 61 -7.97 11.95 -9.50
N ARG A 62 -6.93 12.45 -10.18
CA ARG A 62 -6.02 11.64 -11.01
C ARG A 62 -5.48 10.45 -10.20
N TRP A 63 -5.28 9.32 -10.88
CA TRP A 63 -4.91 8.04 -10.26
C TRP A 63 -3.69 8.15 -9.33
N PHE A 64 -2.67 8.92 -9.72
CA PHE A 64 -1.45 9.10 -8.91
C PHE A 64 -1.71 9.88 -7.61
N ILE A 65 -2.59 10.88 -7.62
CA ILE A 65 -2.95 11.65 -6.41
C ILE A 65 -3.70 10.74 -5.45
N LYS A 66 -4.62 9.94 -6.00
CA LYS A 66 -5.41 8.97 -5.24
C LYS A 66 -4.54 7.89 -4.58
N GLY A 67 -3.59 7.33 -5.33
CA GLY A 67 -2.59 6.41 -4.79
C GLY A 67 -1.75 7.04 -3.69
N ALA A 68 -1.31 8.28 -3.91
CA ALA A 68 -0.48 8.99 -2.94
C ALA A 68 -1.20 9.30 -1.63
N ILE A 69 -2.45 9.79 -1.70
CA ILE A 69 -3.26 10.08 -0.50
C ILE A 69 -3.47 8.80 0.31
N VAL A 70 -3.94 7.72 -0.32
CA VAL A 70 -4.24 6.48 0.41
C VAL A 70 -2.97 5.83 0.96
N GLY A 71 -1.87 5.82 0.18
CA GLY A 71 -0.58 5.33 0.66
C GLY A 71 0.01 6.17 1.79
N PHE A 72 -0.22 7.49 1.78
CA PHE A 72 0.18 8.38 2.86
C PHE A 72 -0.61 8.10 4.13
N THR A 73 -1.94 7.93 4.03
CA THR A 73 -2.78 7.57 5.17
C THR A 73 -2.38 6.21 5.76
N ALA A 74 -2.14 5.21 4.91
CA ALA A 74 -1.66 3.89 5.36
C ALA A 74 -0.31 3.99 6.09
N SER A 75 0.60 4.85 5.61
CA SER A 75 1.89 5.10 6.26
C SER A 75 1.72 5.77 7.63
N LEU A 76 0.86 6.78 7.74
CA LEU A 76 0.56 7.41 9.03
C LEU A 76 0.01 6.40 10.03
N CYS A 77 -0.94 5.54 9.62
CA CYS A 77 -1.46 4.49 10.51
C CYS A 77 -0.38 3.51 10.97
N THR A 78 0.61 3.21 10.10
CA THR A 78 1.73 2.32 10.43
C THR A 78 2.58 2.88 11.58
N PHE A 79 2.84 4.19 11.58
CA PHE A 79 3.64 4.85 12.61
C PHE A 79 2.85 5.22 13.87
N PHE A 80 1.67 5.82 13.71
CA PHE A 80 0.92 6.40 14.84
C PHE A 80 0.00 5.42 15.54
N PHE A 81 -0.54 4.43 14.81
CA PHE A 81 -1.51 3.49 15.38
C PHE A 81 -0.89 2.14 15.68
N PHE A 82 -0.21 1.55 14.70
CA PHE A 82 0.36 0.20 14.86
C PHE A 82 1.71 0.21 15.59
N GLN A 83 2.44 1.34 15.58
CA GLN A 83 3.77 1.51 16.19
C GLN A 83 4.73 0.36 15.85
N THR A 84 4.61 -0.17 14.63
CA THR A 84 5.31 -1.40 14.21
C THR A 84 6.79 -1.17 13.92
N ILE A 85 7.18 0.09 13.72
CA ILE A 85 8.52 0.48 13.30
C ILE A 85 8.98 1.67 14.14
N PRO A 86 10.21 1.66 14.67
CA PRO A 86 10.75 2.81 15.38
C PRO A 86 10.81 4.03 14.46
N VAL A 87 10.38 5.18 15.00
CA VAL A 87 10.25 6.45 14.30
C VAL A 87 11.63 7.08 14.09
N THR A 88 12.37 6.56 13.12
CA THR A 88 13.65 7.11 12.67
C THR A 88 13.48 7.73 11.28
N PRO A 89 14.27 8.77 10.93
CA PRO A 89 14.15 9.43 9.62
C PRO A 89 14.27 8.45 8.45
N ILE A 90 15.17 7.47 8.56
CA ILE A 90 15.39 6.46 7.52
C ILE A 90 14.19 5.52 7.37
N ASN A 91 13.54 5.13 8.48
CA ASN A 91 12.38 4.24 8.44
C ASN A 91 11.12 4.96 7.94
N ILE A 92 10.97 6.24 8.27
CA ILE A 92 9.92 7.09 7.75
C ILE A 92 10.01 7.17 6.22
N ILE A 93 11.20 7.48 5.69
CA ILE A 93 11.42 7.56 4.24
C ILE A 93 11.10 6.23 3.57
N LYS A 94 11.56 5.10 4.12
CA LYS A 94 11.28 3.76 3.56
C LYS A 94 9.80 3.43 3.55
N ALA A 95 9.11 3.63 4.67
CA ALA A 95 7.68 3.33 4.77
C ALA A 95 6.89 4.19 3.78
N PHE A 96 7.23 5.46 3.63
CA PHE A 96 6.62 6.30 2.60
C PHE A 96 6.95 5.80 1.20
N MET A 97 8.20 5.47 0.90
CA MET A 97 8.57 4.99 -0.44
C MET A 97 7.80 3.71 -0.81
N VAL A 98 7.74 2.76 0.11
CA VAL A 98 7.12 1.46 -0.13
C VAL A 98 5.59 1.55 -0.13
N ASN A 99 4.96 2.34 0.76
CA ASN A 99 3.51 2.44 0.83
C ASN A 99 2.92 3.46 -0.17
N ILE A 100 3.56 4.60 -0.40
CA ILE A 100 3.08 5.62 -1.34
C ILE A 100 3.41 5.22 -2.77
N VAL A 101 4.68 4.93 -3.05
CA VAL A 101 5.15 4.76 -4.43
C VAL A 101 4.83 3.37 -4.93
N ILE A 102 5.19 2.33 -4.19
CA ILE A 102 5.04 0.95 -4.65
C ILE A 102 3.59 0.50 -4.47
N TRP A 103 3.09 0.45 -3.24
CA TRP A 103 1.71 0.02 -2.99
C TRP A 103 0.69 0.99 -3.60
N GLY A 104 0.72 2.26 -3.19
CA GLY A 104 -0.23 3.28 -3.62
C GLY A 104 -0.18 3.52 -5.14
N GLY A 105 1.01 3.57 -5.73
CA GLY A 105 1.20 3.70 -7.17
C GLY A 105 0.65 2.51 -7.95
N CYS A 106 1.08 1.28 -7.61
CA CYS A 106 0.64 0.08 -8.32
C CYS A 106 -0.88 -0.14 -8.19
N SER A 107 -1.41 -0.11 -6.97
CA SER A 107 -2.83 -0.39 -6.73
C SER A 107 -3.75 0.65 -7.36
N SER A 108 -3.42 1.96 -7.27
CA SER A 108 -4.22 3.02 -7.91
C SER A 108 -4.15 2.99 -9.44
N PHE A 109 -2.99 2.63 -10.01
CA PHE A 109 -2.84 2.48 -11.45
C PHE A 109 -3.70 1.33 -11.99
N PHE A 110 -3.64 0.16 -11.36
CA PHE A 110 -4.45 -0.99 -11.75
C PHE A 110 -5.94 -0.72 -11.54
N PHE A 111 -6.32 -0.03 -10.45
CA PHE A 111 -7.70 0.38 -10.21
C PHE A 111 -8.22 1.27 -11.35
N TYR A 112 -7.44 2.28 -11.73
CA TYR A 112 -7.79 3.20 -12.82
C TYR A 112 -7.94 2.48 -14.15
N LYS A 113 -7.01 1.58 -14.48
CA LYS A 113 -7.08 0.78 -15.71
C LYS A 113 -8.31 -0.14 -15.74
N ALA A 114 -8.58 -0.86 -14.64
CA ALA A 114 -9.69 -1.80 -14.55
C ALA A 114 -11.09 -1.15 -14.47
N THR A 115 -11.16 0.14 -14.14
CA THR A 115 -12.43 0.89 -14.11
C THR A 115 -12.73 1.65 -15.39
N LEU A 116 -11.73 1.83 -16.26
CA LEU A 116 -11.85 2.42 -17.59
C LEU A 116 -12.21 1.40 -18.68
N SER A 117 -11.84 0.13 -18.50
CA SER A 117 -12.26 -1.00 -19.34
C SER A 117 -13.72 -1.36 -19.09
#